data_AF-A0A7W7ZFC2-F1
#
_entry.id   AF-A0A7W7ZFC2-F1
#
_cell.length_a   1.000
_cell.length_b   1.000
_cell.length_c   1.000
_cell.angle_alpha   90.00
_cell.angle_beta   90.00
_cell.angle_gamma   90.00
#
_symmetry.space_group_name_H-M   'P 1'
#
loop_
_entity.id
_entity.type
_entity.pdbx_description
1 polymer ?
#
loop_
_entity_poly.entity_id
_entity_poly.type
_entity_poly.pdbx_seq_one_letter_code
_entity_poly.pdbx_strand_id
1 'polypeptide(L)' 'MANRKSVLLSLVLTFFLGPFGMLYSTVPGALIMLVLYVVLGIVTFGWAIAALHPIAMIWGAVAADRANR' A
#
# COMPACT_ATOMS: atom_id res chain seq x y z
N MET A 1 -4.23 5.81 25.18
CA MET A 1 -4.64 6.73 24.09
C MET A 1 -4.63 5.94 22.80
N ALA A 2 -5.80 5.63 22.23
CA ALA A 2 -5.86 4.89 20.97
C ALA A 2 -5.31 5.79 19.86
N ASN A 3 -4.07 5.54 19.44
CA ASN A 3 -3.43 6.23 18.33
C ASN A 3 -4.14 5.79 17.04
N ARG A 4 -5.27 6.42 16.72
CA ARG A 4 -6.03 6.11 15.50
C ARG A 4 -5.16 6.48 14.30
N LYS A 5 -4.83 5.49 13.48
CA LYS A 5 -4.18 5.69 12.20
C LYS A 5 -5.18 6.29 11.22
N SER A 6 -4.82 7.37 10.55
CA SER A 6 -5.72 8.01 9.58
C SER A 6 -5.77 7.20 8.28
N VAL A 7 -6.95 6.69 7.93
CA VAL A 7 -7.19 5.97 6.66
C VAL A 7 -6.91 6.87 5.47
N LEU A 8 -7.34 8.14 5.55
CA LEU A 8 -7.11 9.13 4.50
C LEU A 8 -5.62 9.37 4.27
N LEU A 9 -4.84 9.50 5.35
CA LEU A 9 -3.38 9.66 5.25
C LEU A 9 -2.73 8.43 4.61
N SER A 10 -3.16 7.22 4.98
CA SER A 10 -2.67 5.99 4.36
C SER A 10 -2.96 5.94 2.86
N LEU A 11 -4.15 6.40 2.45
CA LEU A 11 -4.58 6.41 1.05
C LEU A 11 -3.83 7.45 0.22
N VAL A 12 -3.62 8.65 0.75
CA VAL A 12 -2.79 9.68 0.11
C VAL A 12 -1.34 9.21 -0.05
N LEU A 13 -0.77 8.63 1.01
CA LEU A 13 0.60 8.09 0.97
C LEU A 13 0.74 6.94 -0.05
N THR A 14 -0.22 6.02 -0.09
CA THR A 14 -0.19 4.89 -1.05
C THR A 14 -0.48 5.33 -2.48
N PHE A 15 -1.27 6.39 -2.69
CA PHE A 15 -1.48 6.95 -4.02
C PHE A 15 -0.19 7.50 -4.61
N PHE A 16 0.55 8.34 -3.87
CA PHE A 16 1.78 8.96 -4.37
C PHE A 16 3.00 8.03 -4.34
N LEU A 17 3.13 7.19 -3.31
CA LEU A 17 4.33 6.36 -3.11
C LEU A 17 4.09 4.85 -3.35
N GLY A 18 2.88 4.42 -3.72
CA GLY A 18 2.56 3.02 -3.95
C GLY A 18 2.76 2.16 -2.69
N PRO A 19 3.57 1.08 -2.74
CA PRO A 19 3.83 0.20 -1.60
C PRO A 19 4.46 0.90 -0.40
N PHE A 20 5.28 1.93 -0.63
CA PHE A 20 5.93 2.67 0.46
C PHE A 20 4.91 3.41 1.32
N GLY A 21 3.78 3.84 0.74
CA GLY A 21 2.70 4.44 1.51
C GLY A 21 2.01 3.45 2.47
N MET A 22 2.11 2.15 2.20
CA MET A 22 1.58 1.11 3.09
C MET A 22 2.40 0.97 4.36
N LEU A 23 3.65 1.47 4.43
CA LEU A 23 4.47 1.42 5.65
C LEU A 23 3.80 2.16 6.83
N TYR A 24 2.92 3.12 6.56
CA TYR A 24 2.14 3.80 7.59
C TYR A 24 1.11 2.87 8.28
N SER A 25 0.47 1.98 7.51
CA SER A 25 -0.61 1.11 7.99
C SER A 25 -0.18 -0.33 8.25
N THR A 26 0.75 -0.88 7.46
CA THR A 26 1.21 -2.27 7.49
C THR A 26 2.61 -2.44 6.89
N VAL A 27 3.59 -2.81 7.72
CA VAL A 27 4.95 -3.17 7.27
C VAL A 27 4.98 -4.47 6.44
N PRO A 28 4.30 -5.57 6.83
CA PRO A 28 4.35 -6.82 6.07
C PRO A 28 3.71 -6.69 4.67
N GLY A 29 2.55 -6.02 4.59
CA GLY A 29 1.87 -5.76 3.32
C GLY A 29 2.70 -4.86 2.38
N ALA A 30 3.39 -3.86 2.92
CA ALA A 30 4.32 -3.03 2.15
C ALA A 30 5.45 -3.86 1.53
N LEU A 31 6.06 -4.77 2.29
CA LEU A 31 7.12 -5.66 1.79
C LEU A 31 6.62 -6.60 0.70
N ILE A 32 5.44 -7.21 0.87
CA ILE A 32 4.83 -8.08 -0.14
C ILE A 32 4.58 -7.30 -1.44
N MET A 33 3.96 -6.12 -1.33
CA MET A 33 3.67 -5.28 -2.51
C MET A 33 4.93 -4.74 -3.17
N LEU A 34 6.00 -4.45 -2.40
CA LEU A 34 7.29 -4.05 -2.95
C LEU A 34 7.90 -5.16 -3.81
N VAL A 35 7.89 -6.41 -3.33
CA VAL A 35 8.38 -7.56 -4.10
C VAL A 35 7.54 -7.75 -5.37
N LEU A 36 6.20 -7.66 -5.28
CA LEU A 36 5.32 -7.75 -6.44
C LEU A 36 5.58 -6.63 -7.46
N TYR A 37 5.82 -5.40 -7.00
CA TYR A 37 6.18 -4.28 -7.87
C TYR A 37 7.46 -4.54 -8.65
N VAL A 38 8.50 -5.05 -7.99
CA VAL A 38 9.78 -5.31 -8.64
C VAL A 38 9.63 -6.48 -9.62
N VAL A 39 9.09 -7.61 -9.18
CA VAL A 39 8.99 -8.82 -10.01
C VAL A 39 8.06 -8.59 -11.20
N LEU A 40 6.82 -8.18 -10.93
CA LEU A 40 5.83 -7.98 -12.00
C LEU A 40 6.13 -6.73 -12.81
N GLY A 41 6.67 -5.67 -12.20
CA GLY A 41 7.11 -4.48 -12.91
C GLY A 41 8.22 -4.78 -13.92
N ILE A 42 9.20 -5.61 -13.58
CA ILE A 42 10.25 -6.03 -14.54
C ILE A 42 9.65 -6.91 -15.64
N VAL A 43 8.90 -7.96 -15.28
CA VAL A 43 8.36 -8.94 -16.25
C VAL A 43 7.38 -8.29 -17.23
N THR A 44 6.59 -7.32 -16.77
CA THR A 44 5.57 -6.65 -17.60
C THR A 44 6.02 -5.30 -18.14
N PHE A 45 7.30 -4.93 -18.00
CA PHE A 45 7.80 -3.60 -18.37
C PHE A 45 6.98 -2.44 -17.76
N GLY A 46 6.54 -2.61 -16.51
CA GLY A 46 5.84 -1.60 -15.72
C GLY A 46 4.31 -1.63 -15.85
N TRP A 47 3.73 -2.39 -16.78
CA TRP A 47 2.27 -2.45 -16.95
C TRP A 47 1.54 -3.00 -15.72
N ALA A 48 2.13 -3.96 -15.01
CA ALA A 48 1.58 -4.49 -13.77
C ALA A 48 1.46 -3.43 -12.67
N ILE A 49 2.30 -2.39 -12.68
CA ILE A 49 2.26 -1.33 -11.67
C ILE A 49 0.91 -0.60 -11.73
N ALA A 50 0.35 -0.37 -12.92
CA ALA A 50 -0.95 0.28 -13.07
C ALA A 50 -2.09 -0.48 -12.37
N ALA A 51 -2.02 -1.82 -12.33
CA ALA A 51 -2.98 -2.66 -11.61
C ALA A 51 -2.61 -2.84 -10.12
N LEU A 52 -1.32 -2.94 -9.79
CA LEU A 52 -0.85 -3.13 -8.42
C LEU A 52 -1.01 -1.87 -7.56
N HIS A 53 -0.93 -0.66 -8.15
CA HIS A 53 -1.10 0.61 -7.44
C HIS A 53 -2.47 0.74 -6.76
N PRO A 54 -3.62 0.55 -7.45
CA PRO A 54 -4.92 0.59 -6.79
C PRO A 54 -5.10 -0.55 -5.78
N ILE A 55 -4.51 -1.73 -6.01
CA ILE A 55 -4.52 -2.82 -5.03
C ILE A 55 -3.78 -2.41 -3.75
N ALA A 56 -2.64 -1.72 -3.88
CA ALA A 56 -1.87 -1.19 -2.75
C ALA A 56 -2.67 -0.14 -1.97
N MET A 57 -3.40 0.73 -2.67
CA MET A 57 -4.26 1.73 -2.04
C MET A 57 -5.38 1.10 -1.20
N ILE A 58 -6.11 0.13 -1.78
CA ILE A 58 -7.21 -0.55 -1.10
C ILE A 58 -6.69 -1.29 0.13
N TRP A 59 -5.61 -2.06 -0.02
CA TRP A 59 -5.05 -2.81 1.10
C TRP A 59 -4.47 -1.88 2.18
N GLY A 60 -3.81 -0.78 1.79
CA GLY A 60 -3.32 0.23 2.71
C GLY A 60 -4.44 0.85 3.55
N ALA A 61 -5.56 1.21 2.90
CA ALA A 61 -6.75 1.75 3.56
C ALA A 61 -7.41 0.73 4.50
N VAL A 62 -7.58 -0.52 4.05
CA VAL A 62 -8.16 -1.60 4.88
C VAL A 62 -7.29 -1.89 6.10
N ALA A 63 -5.97 -1.88 5.96
CA ALA A 63 -5.07 -2.09 7.07
C ALA A 63 -5.09 -0.93 8.08
N ALA A 64 -5.23 0.32 7.60
CA ALA A 64 -5.38 1.48 8.47
C ALA A 64 -6.70 1.44 9.25
N ASP A 65 -7.80 1.03 8.61
CA ASP A 65 -9.11 0.87 9.25
C ASP A 65 -9.09 -0.25 10.31
N ARG A 66 -8.49 -1.40 9.97
CA ARG A 66 -8.32 -2.52 10.92
C ARG A 66 -7.51 -2.14 12.16
N ALA A 67 -6.55 -1.23 12.05
CA ALA A 67 -5.77 -0.77 13.19
C ALA A 67 -6.55 0.19 14.12
N ASN A 68 -7.68 0.73 13.66
CA ASN A 68 -8.54 1.63 14.44
C ASN A 68 -9.69 0.90 15.15
N ARG A 69 -9.92 -0.36 14.79
CA ARG A 69 -11.03 -1.18 15.25
C ARG A 69 -10.59 -2.04 16.42
#